data_AF-A0A943LF08-F1
#
_entry.id   AF-A0A943LF08-F1
#
_cell.length_a   1.000
_cell.length_b   1.000
_cell.length_c   1.000
_cell.angle_alpha   90.00
_cell.angle_beta   90.00
_cell.angle_gamma   90.00
#
_symmetry.space_group_name_H-M   'P 1'
#
loop_
_entity.id
_entity.type
_entity.pdbx_description
1 polymer ?
#
loop_
_entity_poly.entity_id
_entity_poly.type
_entity_poly.pdbx_seq_one_letter_code
_entity_poly.pdbx_strand_id
1 'polypeptide(L)'
;MNRKYYVYEWFNVLTGEVFYVGKGIRNRYCQLSGRNQYFMDYLNTHECKSRIVYENLTEQEAYEKEKELIKYYRENSSFRLTNVTDGGDGNPFKSGELNPKYGKGEEIRGEKNPFYGQKHTKRVKEILSQKARLRVGELNPFFGKEHNEKTKKLISDKAKIRLSIKQNNGMYGRSHSEEVKRKLSEYNKGKTIPLEVRKKISNTIKEKYKHTQHFNLGRKHSDETRILYSLTRKGEDNPNWGNGDKIKGEKNPMYGKKHSEETRKKMSERAKNKRFNCMCKKCKRNFKGRAWNSSTCDNCK
;
A
#
# COMPACT_ATOMS: atom_id res chain seq x y z
N MET A 1 -18.04 -19.95 -33.88
CA MET A 1 -17.12 -18.94 -34.46
C MET A 1 -17.33 -17.60 -33.75
N ASN A 2 -16.28 -16.81 -33.55
CA ASN A 2 -16.34 -15.54 -32.82
C ASN A 2 -17.02 -14.45 -33.66
N ARG A 3 -18.27 -14.11 -33.35
CA ARG A 3 -19.11 -13.12 -34.07
C ARG A 3 -18.95 -11.74 -33.44
N LYS A 4 -17.88 -11.04 -33.82
CA LYS A 4 -17.49 -9.73 -33.25
C LYS A 4 -17.14 -8.69 -34.32
N TYR A 5 -17.26 -9.05 -35.59
CA TYR A 5 -16.94 -8.20 -36.72
C TYR A 5 -18.19 -7.48 -37.21
N TYR A 6 -17.96 -6.33 -37.81
CA TYR A 6 -19.00 -5.51 -38.42
C TYR A 6 -18.46 -4.85 -39.69
N VAL A 7 -19.37 -4.41 -40.56
CA VAL A 7 -19.10 -3.55 -41.71
C VAL A 7 -19.68 -2.18 -41.41
N TYR A 8 -18.88 -1.14 -41.64
CA TYR A 8 -19.25 0.25 -41.44
C TYR A 8 -18.99 1.05 -42.71
N GLU A 9 -19.68 2.17 -42.82
CA GLU A 9 -19.48 3.11 -43.91
C GLU A 9 -19.32 4.52 -43.37
N TRP A 10 -18.57 5.34 -44.11
CA TRP A 10 -18.46 6.77 -43.91
C TRP A 10 -19.20 7.49 -45.02
N PHE A 11 -19.98 8.48 -44.62
CA PHE A 11 -20.84 9.23 -45.52
C PHE A 11 -20.73 10.73 -45.24
N ASN A 12 -20.99 11.51 -46.29
CA ASN A 12 -21.11 12.95 -46.19
C ASN A 12 -22.46 13.29 -45.52
N VAL A 13 -22.43 14.11 -44.47
CA VAL A 13 -23.62 14.43 -43.68
C VAL A 13 -24.65 15.25 -44.47
N LEU A 14 -24.19 16.06 -45.42
CA LEU A 14 -25.05 16.94 -46.23
C LEU A 14 -25.70 16.18 -47.38
N THR A 15 -24.92 15.40 -48.14
CA THR A 15 -25.43 14.72 -49.34
C THR A 15 -25.94 13.31 -49.05
N GLY A 16 -25.57 12.73 -47.90
CA GLY A 16 -25.86 11.32 -47.58
C GLY A 16 -25.02 10.33 -48.38
N GLU A 17 -24.13 10.80 -49.27
CA GLU A 17 -23.33 9.95 -50.14
C GLU A 17 -22.25 9.20 -49.36
N VAL A 18 -22.14 7.91 -49.61
CA VAL A 18 -21.12 7.05 -49.02
C VAL A 18 -19.83 7.18 -49.82
N PHE A 19 -18.74 7.58 -49.15
CA PHE A 19 -17.43 7.75 -49.77
C PHE A 19 -16.40 6.72 -49.30
N TYR A 20 -16.72 5.90 -48.30
CA TYR A 20 -15.84 4.83 -47.84
C TYR A 20 -16.60 3.72 -47.13
N VAL A 21 -16.22 2.46 -47.41
CA VAL A 21 -16.72 1.26 -46.74
C VAL A 21 -15.56 0.54 -46.08
N GLY A 22 -15.75 -0.02 -44.88
CA GLY A 22 -14.71 -0.80 -44.23
C GLY A 22 -15.26 -1.87 -43.29
N LYS A 23 -14.48 -2.92 -43.03
CA LYS A 23 -14.73 -3.88 -41.95
C LYS A 23 -13.93 -3.58 -40.68
N GLY A 24 -14.44 -3.98 -39.52
CA GLY A 24 -13.81 -3.68 -38.26
C GLY A 24 -14.28 -4.50 -37.06
N ILE A 25 -13.58 -4.28 -35.94
CA ILE A 25 -13.97 -4.75 -34.61
C ILE A 25 -13.79 -3.59 -33.61
N ARG A 26 -14.52 -3.63 -32.49
CA ARG A 26 -14.44 -2.61 -31.43
C ARG A 26 -14.65 -1.18 -31.99
N ASN A 27 -13.64 -0.31 -31.89
CA ASN A 27 -13.74 1.12 -32.22
C ASN A 27 -13.20 1.44 -33.63
N ARG A 28 -13.08 0.46 -34.54
CA ARG A 28 -12.50 0.68 -35.87
C ARG A 28 -13.29 1.70 -36.71
N TYR A 29 -14.62 1.74 -36.58
CA TYR A 29 -15.48 2.67 -37.34
C TYR A 29 -15.19 4.15 -37.07
N CYS A 30 -14.62 4.50 -35.91
CA CYS A 30 -14.29 5.88 -35.52
C CYS A 30 -12.77 6.17 -35.50
N GLN A 31 -11.94 5.21 -35.91
CA GLN A 31 -10.49 5.40 -36.00
C GLN A 31 -10.07 6.01 -37.35
N LEU A 32 -9.21 7.03 -37.27
CA LEU A 32 -8.57 7.68 -38.42
C LEU A 32 -7.18 7.12 -38.74
N SER A 33 -6.56 6.36 -37.83
CA SER A 33 -5.23 5.79 -38.03
C SER A 33 -5.23 4.71 -39.12
N GLY A 34 -4.31 4.84 -40.09
CA GLY A 34 -4.15 3.89 -41.20
C GLY A 34 -5.19 4.05 -42.31
N ARG A 35 -5.74 5.26 -42.50
CA ARG A 35 -6.55 5.63 -43.66
C ARG A 35 -5.64 6.12 -44.80
N ASN A 36 -6.13 6.04 -46.03
CA ASN A 36 -5.40 6.55 -47.19
C ASN A 36 -5.54 8.08 -47.32
N GLN A 37 -4.73 8.69 -48.19
CA GLN A 37 -4.72 10.12 -48.40
C GLN A 37 -6.09 10.64 -48.90
N TYR A 38 -6.70 9.98 -49.88
CA TYR A 38 -8.01 10.36 -50.43
C TYR A 38 -9.13 10.43 -49.37
N PHE A 39 -9.15 9.48 -48.44
CA PHE A 39 -10.08 9.46 -47.31
C PHE A 39 -9.85 10.67 -46.41
N MET A 40 -8.58 10.96 -46.08
CA MET A 40 -8.24 12.09 -45.22
C MET A 40 -8.56 13.42 -45.88
N ASP A 41 -8.28 13.57 -47.17
CA ASP A 41 -8.58 14.79 -47.93
C ASP A 41 -10.09 15.05 -47.98
N TYR A 42 -10.90 14.01 -48.23
CA TYR A 42 -12.36 14.14 -48.22
C TYR A 42 -12.90 14.49 -46.83
N LEU A 43 -12.43 13.80 -45.79
CA LEU A 43 -12.82 14.04 -44.40
C LEU A 43 -12.44 15.45 -43.91
N ASN A 44 -11.32 16.00 -44.37
CA ASN A 44 -10.86 17.34 -43.97
C ASN A 44 -11.62 18.47 -44.66
N THR A 45 -12.24 18.18 -45.81
CA THR A 45 -12.93 19.18 -46.64
C THR A 45 -14.45 19.15 -46.47
N HIS A 46 -15.01 18.06 -45.95
CA HIS A 46 -16.46 17.86 -45.82
C HIS A 46 -16.85 17.42 -44.41
N GLU A 47 -18.08 17.74 -44.01
CA GLU A 47 -18.64 17.19 -42.78
C GLU A 47 -19.05 15.73 -42.99
N CYS A 48 -18.34 14.80 -42.35
CA CYS A 48 -18.54 13.36 -42.52
C CYS A 48 -18.81 12.65 -41.19
N LYS A 49 -19.63 11.60 -41.25
CA LYS A 49 -19.92 10.70 -40.12
C LYS A 49 -19.77 9.24 -40.57
N SER A 50 -19.64 8.34 -39.60
CA SER A 50 -19.67 6.90 -39.85
C SER A 50 -20.84 6.22 -39.18
N ARG A 51 -21.33 5.14 -39.81
CA ARG A 51 -22.38 4.27 -39.28
C ARG A 51 -22.06 2.80 -39.53
N ILE A 52 -22.52 1.93 -38.65
CA ILE A 52 -22.41 0.48 -38.80
C ILE A 52 -23.61 0.00 -39.63
N VAL A 53 -23.36 -0.76 -40.70
CA VAL A 53 -24.38 -1.25 -41.63
C VAL A 53 -24.71 -2.72 -41.36
N TYR A 54 -23.70 -3.52 -41.02
CA TYR A 54 -23.87 -4.91 -40.63
C TYR A 54 -23.08 -5.20 -39.37
N GLU A 55 -23.67 -5.94 -38.44
CA GLU A 55 -23.06 -6.32 -37.16
C GLU A 55 -23.16 -7.83 -36.88
N ASN A 56 -22.51 -8.28 -35.81
CA ASN A 56 -22.51 -9.69 -35.36
C ASN A 56 -22.04 -10.70 -36.42
N LEU A 57 -21.07 -10.29 -37.24
CA LEU A 57 -20.48 -11.12 -38.29
C LEU A 57 -19.25 -11.87 -37.79
N THR A 58 -18.99 -13.01 -38.41
CA THR A 58 -17.64 -13.61 -38.42
C THR A 58 -16.71 -12.79 -39.31
N GLU A 59 -15.40 -13.02 -39.21
CA GLU A 59 -14.43 -12.28 -40.03
C GLU A 59 -14.62 -12.50 -41.53
N GLN A 60 -14.92 -13.74 -41.94
CA GLN A 60 -15.15 -14.08 -43.34
C GLN A 60 -16.45 -13.45 -43.85
N GLU A 61 -17.53 -13.52 -43.09
CA GLU A 61 -18.80 -12.88 -43.45
C GLU A 61 -18.65 -11.36 -43.60
N ALA A 62 -17.94 -10.70 -42.67
CA ALA A 62 -17.68 -9.26 -42.75
C ALA A 62 -16.80 -8.90 -43.96
N TYR A 63 -15.88 -9.77 -44.34
CA TYR A 63 -15.01 -9.58 -45.49
C TYR A 63 -15.77 -9.71 -46.82
N GLU A 64 -16.65 -10.71 -46.96
CA GLU A 64 -17.49 -10.83 -48.16
C GLU A 64 -18.50 -9.70 -48.25
N LYS A 65 -19.12 -9.30 -47.13
CA LYS A 65 -20.06 -8.16 -47.09
C LYS A 65 -19.38 -6.83 -47.41
N GLU A 66 -18.15 -6.61 -46.96
CA GLU A 66 -17.37 -5.42 -47.34
C GLU A 66 -17.16 -5.35 -48.86
N LYS A 67 -16.75 -6.45 -49.50
CA LYS A 67 -16.58 -6.50 -50.97
C LYS A 67 -17.90 -6.27 -51.69
N GLU A 68 -18.97 -6.91 -51.24
CA GLU A 68 -20.31 -6.76 -51.81
C GLU A 68 -20.78 -5.29 -51.78
N LEU A 69 -20.56 -4.58 -50.65
CA LEU A 69 -20.94 -3.17 -50.53
C LEU A 69 -20.06 -2.25 -51.37
N ILE A 70 -18.75 -2.50 -51.41
CA ILE A 70 -17.83 -1.72 -52.26
C ILE A 70 -18.27 -1.84 -53.72
N LYS A 71 -18.56 -3.07 -54.17
CA LYS A 71 -19.07 -3.32 -55.52
C LYS A 71 -20.41 -2.62 -55.76
N TYR A 72 -21.36 -2.78 -54.85
CA TYR A 72 -22.67 -2.14 -54.94
C TYR A 72 -22.57 -0.61 -55.12
N TYR A 73 -21.78 0.07 -54.29
CA TYR A 73 -21.63 1.52 -54.41
C TYR A 73 -20.83 1.95 -55.64
N ARG A 74 -19.85 1.16 -56.11
CA ARG A 74 -19.14 1.45 -57.37
C ARG A 74 -20.06 1.34 -58.59
N GLU A 75 -21.04 0.45 -58.56
CA GLU A 75 -21.97 0.21 -59.67
C GLU A 75 -23.22 1.11 -59.63
N ASN A 76 -23.73 1.42 -58.44
CA ASN A 76 -25.02 2.09 -58.26
C ASN A 76 -24.92 3.54 -57.78
N SER A 77 -23.74 3.99 -57.32
CA SER A 77 -23.52 5.38 -56.92
C SER A 77 -22.77 6.15 -58.00
N SER A 78 -23.21 7.39 -58.25
CA SER A 78 -22.42 8.34 -59.05
C SER A 78 -21.19 8.85 -58.30
N PHE A 79 -21.13 8.63 -56.99
CA PHE A 79 -20.06 9.11 -56.13
C PHE A 79 -18.90 8.09 -56.02
N ARG A 80 -17.67 8.54 -56.28
CA ARG A 80 -16.47 7.69 -56.26
C ARG A 80 -16.05 7.34 -54.83
N LEU A 81 -16.02 6.05 -54.49
CA LEU A 81 -15.45 5.57 -53.23
C LEU A 81 -13.94 5.87 -53.14
N THR A 82 -13.50 6.23 -51.93
CA THR A 82 -12.07 6.42 -51.59
C THR A 82 -11.35 5.10 -51.28
N ASN A 83 -12.08 3.98 -51.18
CA ASN A 83 -11.50 2.64 -51.12
C ASN A 83 -10.56 2.41 -52.32
N VAL A 84 -9.26 2.16 -52.05
CA VAL A 84 -8.25 1.97 -53.12
C VAL A 84 -8.50 0.67 -53.89
N THR A 85 -8.89 -0.39 -53.19
CA THR A 85 -9.11 -1.71 -53.75
C THR A 85 -10.58 -2.10 -53.66
N ASP A 86 -11.01 -3.09 -54.43
CA ASP A 86 -12.37 -3.66 -54.43
C ASP A 86 -12.75 -4.39 -53.12
N GLY A 87 -11.92 -4.25 -52.08
CA GLY A 87 -11.95 -5.06 -50.88
C GLY A 87 -11.09 -6.30 -51.07
N GLY A 88 -10.34 -6.68 -50.05
CA GLY A 88 -9.49 -7.85 -50.17
C GLY A 88 -8.20 -7.82 -49.37
N ASP A 89 -7.58 -6.63 -49.30
CA ASP A 89 -6.18 -6.45 -48.90
C ASP A 89 -5.99 -6.12 -47.42
N GLY A 90 -7.05 -6.29 -46.62
CA GLY A 90 -6.97 -6.12 -45.19
C GLY A 90 -6.08 -7.19 -44.58
N ASN A 91 -4.81 -6.87 -44.31
CA ASN A 91 -3.94 -7.74 -43.51
C ASN A 91 -4.71 -8.18 -42.24
N PRO A 92 -4.84 -9.49 -41.97
CA PRO A 92 -5.53 -9.97 -40.79
C PRO A 92 -4.95 -9.30 -39.55
N PHE A 93 -5.81 -8.87 -38.62
CA PHE A 93 -5.34 -8.30 -37.36
C PHE A 93 -4.66 -9.41 -36.54
N LYS A 94 -3.33 -9.53 -36.71
CA LYS A 94 -2.51 -10.52 -36.00
C LYS A 94 -2.47 -10.15 -34.51
N SER A 95 -3.15 -10.97 -33.71
CA SER A 95 -3.23 -10.82 -32.25
C SER A 95 -3.00 -12.17 -31.57
N GLY A 96 -2.60 -12.14 -30.30
CA GLY A 96 -2.14 -13.36 -29.63
C GLY A 96 -0.92 -13.95 -30.34
N GLU A 97 -0.82 -15.27 -30.38
CA GLU A 97 0.30 -16.02 -30.97
C GLU A 97 0.59 -15.69 -32.44
N LEU A 98 -0.41 -15.21 -33.18
CA LEU A 98 -0.24 -14.81 -34.58
C LEU A 98 0.51 -13.47 -34.71
N ASN A 99 0.61 -12.67 -33.64
CA ASN A 99 1.39 -11.44 -33.65
C ASN A 99 2.89 -11.78 -33.56
N PRO A 100 3.74 -11.35 -34.51
CA PRO A 100 5.19 -11.62 -34.48
C PRO A 100 5.91 -11.18 -33.20
N LYS A 101 5.30 -10.26 -32.43
CA LYS A 101 5.82 -9.74 -31.16
C LYS A 101 5.19 -10.40 -29.93
N TYR A 102 4.27 -11.34 -30.09
CA TYR A 102 3.68 -12.07 -28.97
C TYR A 102 4.71 -12.96 -28.29
N GLY A 103 4.70 -13.01 -26.96
CA GLY A 103 5.69 -13.76 -26.17
C GLY A 103 7.08 -13.12 -26.09
N LYS A 104 7.45 -12.20 -27.00
CA LYS A 104 8.77 -11.55 -27.06
C LYS A 104 8.97 -10.39 -26.07
N GLY A 105 8.18 -10.36 -25.00
CA GLY A 105 8.19 -9.24 -24.03
C GLY A 105 9.54 -9.07 -23.33
N GLU A 106 10.24 -10.17 -23.03
CA GLU A 106 11.57 -10.15 -22.42
C GLU A 106 12.67 -9.68 -23.40
N GLU A 107 12.49 -9.88 -24.71
CA GLU A 107 13.45 -9.43 -25.73
C GLU A 107 13.49 -7.91 -25.88
N ILE A 108 12.39 -7.22 -25.56
CA ILE A 108 12.22 -5.76 -25.70
C ILE A 108 12.18 -5.04 -24.34
N ARG A 109 12.65 -5.69 -23.28
CA ARG A 109 12.64 -5.15 -21.92
C ARG A 109 13.98 -4.49 -21.57
N GLY A 110 13.92 -3.52 -20.66
CA GLY A 110 15.12 -2.81 -20.21
C GLY A 110 15.79 -2.09 -21.37
N GLU A 111 17.11 -2.16 -21.44
CA GLU A 111 17.95 -1.49 -22.44
C GLU A 111 17.63 -1.86 -23.89
N LYS A 112 17.07 -3.05 -24.12
CA LYS A 112 16.66 -3.51 -25.46
C LYS A 112 15.39 -2.80 -25.96
N ASN A 113 14.68 -2.06 -25.10
CA ASN A 113 13.55 -1.25 -25.52
C ASN A 113 14.07 -0.02 -26.29
N PRO A 114 13.60 0.25 -27.53
CA PRO A 114 13.99 1.45 -28.28
C PRO A 114 13.76 2.77 -27.52
N PHE A 115 12.81 2.78 -26.58
CA PHE A 115 12.49 3.93 -25.74
C PHE A 115 13.11 3.86 -24.35
N TYR A 116 14.05 2.93 -24.11
CA TYR A 116 14.74 2.86 -22.82
C TYR A 116 15.48 4.15 -22.53
N GLY A 117 15.35 4.65 -21.30
CA GLY A 117 15.95 5.92 -20.86
C GLY A 117 15.30 7.18 -21.45
N GLN A 118 14.48 7.08 -22.50
CA GLN A 118 13.79 8.23 -23.07
C GLN A 118 12.70 8.74 -22.12
N LYS A 119 12.65 10.07 -21.94
CA LYS A 119 11.66 10.74 -21.10
C LYS A 119 10.68 11.53 -21.97
N HIS A 120 9.39 11.43 -21.67
CA HIS A 120 8.40 12.31 -22.28
C HIS A 120 8.72 13.79 -22.04
N THR A 121 8.35 14.63 -23.01
CA THR A 121 8.45 16.09 -22.92
C THR A 121 7.61 16.61 -21.74
N LYS A 122 7.92 17.82 -21.25
CA LYS A 122 7.18 18.45 -20.14
C LYS A 122 5.68 18.55 -20.45
N ARG A 123 5.34 19.03 -21.65
CA ARG A 123 3.96 19.13 -22.15
C ARG A 123 3.21 17.80 -22.09
N VAL A 124 3.83 16.70 -22.55
CA VAL A 124 3.19 15.37 -22.52
C VAL A 124 3.00 14.88 -21.08
N LYS A 125 3.99 15.10 -20.21
CA LYS A 125 3.87 14.77 -18.78
C LYS A 125 2.73 15.52 -18.10
N GLU A 126 2.53 16.79 -18.43
CA GLU A 126 1.41 17.59 -17.91
C GLU A 126 0.05 17.04 -18.38
N ILE A 127 -0.11 16.76 -19.67
CA ILE A 127 -1.34 16.17 -20.21
C ILE A 127 -1.66 14.84 -19.51
N LEU A 128 -0.65 13.98 -19.35
CA LEU A 128 -0.80 12.70 -18.64
C LEU A 128 -1.16 12.90 -17.16
N SER A 129 -0.55 13.90 -16.51
CA SER A 129 -0.85 14.26 -15.12
C SER A 129 -2.29 14.75 -14.97
N GLN A 130 -2.76 15.64 -15.84
CA GLN A 130 -4.14 16.12 -15.86
C GLN A 130 -5.13 14.96 -16.04
N LYS A 131 -4.91 14.08 -17.01
CA LYS A 131 -5.74 12.88 -17.22
C LYS A 131 -5.71 11.91 -16.03
N ALA A 132 -4.60 11.82 -15.30
CA ALA A 132 -4.53 11.00 -14.09
C ALA A 132 -5.38 11.57 -12.95
N ARG A 133 -5.42 12.90 -12.78
CA ARG A 133 -6.24 13.57 -11.75
C ARG A 133 -7.74 13.34 -11.94
N LEU A 134 -8.19 13.15 -13.17
CA LEU A 134 -9.60 12.87 -13.47
C LEU A 134 -10.02 11.44 -13.09
N ARG A 135 -9.09 10.52 -12.85
CA ARG A 135 -9.37 9.11 -12.53
C ARG A 135 -9.54 8.90 -11.02
N VAL A 136 -10.53 9.57 -10.45
CA VAL A 136 -10.90 9.47 -9.03
C VAL A 136 -12.35 8.98 -8.88
N GLY A 137 -12.68 8.41 -7.72
CA GLY A 137 -14.01 7.82 -7.49
C GLY A 137 -14.36 6.80 -8.57
N GLU A 138 -15.59 6.84 -9.06
CA GLU A 138 -16.14 5.94 -10.09
C GLU A 138 -15.38 5.96 -11.42
N LEU A 139 -14.70 7.06 -11.75
CA LEU A 139 -13.88 7.17 -12.96
C LEU A 139 -12.56 6.38 -12.85
N ASN A 140 -12.20 5.91 -11.67
CA ASN A 140 -11.07 5.00 -11.49
C ASN A 140 -11.46 3.59 -11.97
N PRO A 141 -10.72 2.97 -12.92
CA PRO A 141 -11.02 1.61 -13.39
C PRO A 141 -11.04 0.52 -12.30
N PHE A 142 -10.46 0.80 -11.14
CA PHE A 142 -10.42 -0.07 -9.97
C PHE A 142 -11.42 0.33 -8.87
N PHE A 143 -12.28 1.32 -9.10
CA PHE A 143 -13.31 1.68 -8.15
C PHE A 143 -14.27 0.51 -7.90
N GLY A 144 -14.54 0.23 -6.62
CA GLY A 144 -15.38 -0.88 -6.19
C GLY A 144 -14.81 -2.29 -6.47
N LYS A 145 -13.57 -2.41 -6.98
CA LYS A 145 -12.95 -3.72 -7.25
C LYS A 145 -12.05 -4.12 -6.10
N GLU A 146 -12.21 -5.37 -5.64
CA GLU A 146 -11.34 -5.95 -4.62
C GLU A 146 -10.38 -6.98 -5.21
N HIS A 147 -9.15 -6.97 -4.72
CA HIS A 147 -8.20 -8.04 -5.02
C HIS A 147 -8.53 -9.28 -4.17
N ASN A 148 -8.34 -10.47 -4.74
CA ASN A 148 -8.42 -11.70 -3.96
C ASN A 148 -7.24 -11.81 -2.97
N GLU A 149 -7.37 -12.69 -1.96
CA GLU A 149 -6.36 -12.86 -0.91
C GLU A 149 -4.99 -13.30 -1.42
N LYS A 150 -4.94 -14.13 -2.47
CA LYS A 150 -3.67 -14.54 -3.10
C LYS A 150 -2.94 -13.34 -3.68
N THR A 151 -3.66 -12.46 -4.38
CA THR A 151 -3.13 -11.22 -4.96
C THR A 151 -2.72 -10.24 -3.87
N LYS A 152 -3.53 -10.05 -2.82
CA LYS A 152 -3.17 -9.21 -1.66
C LYS A 152 -1.86 -9.69 -1.02
N LYS A 153 -1.71 -10.99 -0.80
CA LYS A 153 -0.49 -11.60 -0.25
C LYS A 153 0.72 -11.36 -1.17
N LEU A 154 0.57 -11.58 -2.47
CA LEU A 154 1.64 -11.34 -3.45
C LEU A 154 2.13 -9.87 -3.42
N ILE A 155 1.19 -8.92 -3.39
CA ILE A 155 1.52 -7.49 -3.31
C ILE A 155 2.24 -7.18 -1.99
N SER A 156 1.76 -7.74 -0.88
CA SER A 156 2.36 -7.58 0.45
C SER A 156 3.80 -8.09 0.50
N ASP A 157 4.05 -9.31 0.01
CA ASP A 157 5.37 -9.92 0.06
C ASP A 157 6.37 -9.19 -0.85
N LYS A 158 5.94 -8.76 -2.04
CA LYS A 158 6.75 -7.87 -2.90
C LYS A 158 7.07 -6.54 -2.22
N ALA A 159 6.11 -5.96 -1.49
CA ALA A 159 6.32 -4.71 -0.76
C ALA A 159 7.34 -4.88 0.38
N LYS A 160 7.27 -5.97 1.14
CA LYS A 160 8.25 -6.28 2.21
C LYS A 160 9.67 -6.40 1.68
N ILE A 161 9.85 -7.11 0.55
CA ILE A 161 11.16 -7.25 -0.09
C ILE A 161 11.67 -5.86 -0.51
N ARG A 162 10.84 -5.09 -1.23
CA ARG A 162 11.23 -3.76 -1.69
C ARG A 162 11.61 -2.82 -0.55
N LEU A 163 10.84 -2.83 0.54
CA LEU A 163 11.03 -1.95 1.70
C LEU A 163 12.03 -2.48 2.73
N SER A 164 12.59 -3.68 2.54
CA SER A 164 13.66 -4.20 3.38
C SER A 164 14.94 -3.35 3.25
N ILE A 165 15.16 -2.79 2.06
CA ILE A 165 16.22 -1.82 1.78
C ILE A 165 15.69 -0.44 2.17
N LYS A 166 16.32 0.19 3.17
CA LYS A 166 15.86 1.47 3.73
C LYS A 166 15.75 2.56 2.66
N GLN A 167 16.70 2.64 1.72
CA GLN A 167 16.74 3.63 0.64
C GLN A 167 15.55 3.53 -0.33
N ASN A 168 14.91 2.36 -0.43
CA ASN A 168 13.72 2.18 -1.26
C ASN A 168 12.44 2.72 -0.60
N ASN A 169 12.49 3.02 0.70
CA ASN A 169 11.38 3.71 1.35
C ASN A 169 11.40 5.18 0.92
N GLY A 170 10.33 5.66 0.28
CA GLY A 170 10.23 7.03 -0.19
C GLY A 170 10.29 8.09 0.92
N MET A 171 10.12 7.69 2.19
CA MET A 171 10.27 8.53 3.37
C MET A 171 11.65 8.41 4.03
N TYR A 172 12.56 7.60 3.49
CA TYR A 172 13.90 7.48 4.03
C TYR A 172 14.66 8.80 3.92
N GLY A 173 15.25 9.25 5.03
CA GLY A 173 15.96 10.53 5.11
C GLY A 173 15.06 11.77 5.08
N ARG A 174 13.73 11.62 5.03
CA ARG A 174 12.78 12.74 5.08
C ARG A 174 12.24 12.91 6.48
N SER A 175 12.16 14.16 6.94
CA SER A 175 11.48 14.54 8.18
C SER A 175 10.21 15.32 7.85
N HIS A 176 9.15 15.12 8.64
CA HIS A 176 7.96 15.97 8.54
C HIS A 176 8.28 17.41 8.96
N SER A 177 7.61 18.39 8.34
CA SER A 177 7.68 19.78 8.78
C SER A 177 7.05 19.93 10.18
N GLU A 178 7.43 20.99 10.90
CA GLU A 178 6.89 21.27 12.24
C GLU A 178 5.36 21.43 12.23
N GLU A 179 4.81 22.05 11.18
CA GLU A 179 3.36 22.16 11.02
C GLU A 179 2.68 20.78 10.94
N VAL A 180 3.25 19.83 10.19
CA VAL A 180 2.72 18.48 10.05
C VAL A 180 2.86 17.69 11.35
N LYS A 181 4.00 17.83 12.05
CA LYS A 181 4.20 17.22 13.37
C LYS A 181 3.16 17.71 14.37
N ARG A 182 2.87 19.03 14.37
CA ARG A 182 1.84 19.63 15.24
C ARG A 182 0.46 19.04 14.96
N LYS A 183 0.02 19.04 13.69
CA LYS A 183 -1.29 18.46 13.30
C LYS A 183 -1.42 16.99 13.69
N LEU A 184 -0.35 16.20 13.51
CA LEU A 184 -0.34 14.79 13.89
C LEU A 184 -0.41 14.60 15.41
N SER A 185 0.22 15.48 16.18
CA SER A 185 0.17 15.48 17.64
C SER A 185 -1.24 15.81 18.15
N GLU A 186 -1.84 16.88 17.64
CA GLU A 186 -3.22 17.29 17.97
C GLU A 186 -4.23 16.18 17.63
N TYR A 187 -4.11 15.58 16.44
CA TYR A 187 -4.99 14.48 16.02
C TYR A 187 -4.93 13.24 16.93
N ASN A 188 -3.78 12.97 17.52
CA ASN A 188 -3.56 11.80 18.39
C ASN A 188 -3.84 12.10 19.88
N LYS A 189 -3.95 13.38 20.25
CA LYS A 189 -4.20 13.79 21.63
C LYS A 189 -5.52 13.20 22.13
N GLY A 190 -5.47 12.47 23.24
CA GLY A 190 -6.64 11.84 23.87
C GLY A 190 -7.10 10.51 23.25
N LYS A 191 -6.54 10.08 22.11
CA LYS A 191 -6.86 8.77 21.54
C LYS A 191 -6.18 7.66 22.33
N THR A 192 -6.98 6.72 22.84
CA THR A 192 -6.48 5.51 23.50
C THR A 192 -6.67 4.31 22.59
N ILE A 193 -5.70 3.39 22.61
CA ILE A 193 -5.78 2.15 21.85
C ILE A 193 -6.80 1.24 22.54
N PRO A 194 -7.83 0.72 21.84
CA PRO A 194 -8.79 -0.22 22.42
C PRO A 194 -8.09 -1.42 23.06
N LEU A 195 -8.67 -1.94 24.15
CA LEU A 195 -8.06 -3.01 24.93
C LEU A 195 -7.73 -4.25 24.10
N GLU A 196 -8.61 -4.62 23.17
CA GLU A 196 -8.41 -5.76 22.27
C GLU A 196 -7.19 -5.57 21.36
N VAL A 197 -7.07 -4.40 20.73
CA VAL A 197 -5.93 -4.05 19.87
C VAL A 197 -4.64 -4.01 20.70
N ARG A 198 -4.69 -3.45 21.91
CA ARG A 198 -3.56 -3.41 22.83
C ARG A 198 -3.08 -4.82 23.22
N LYS A 199 -4.01 -5.76 23.45
CA LYS A 199 -3.68 -7.17 23.70
C LYS A 199 -3.03 -7.82 22.48
N LYS A 200 -3.55 -7.59 21.26
CA LYS A 200 -2.95 -8.10 20.01
C LYS A 200 -1.50 -7.64 19.86
N ILE A 201 -1.25 -6.33 20.00
CA ILE A 201 0.11 -5.75 19.96
C ILE A 201 1.00 -6.42 21.02
N SER A 202 0.50 -6.56 22.25
CA SER A 202 1.27 -7.19 23.32
C SER A 202 1.63 -8.64 23.03
N ASN A 203 0.70 -9.44 22.49
CA ASN A 203 0.94 -10.84 22.19
C ASN A 203 1.97 -11.00 21.07
N THR A 204 1.84 -10.22 19.99
CA THR A 204 2.81 -10.23 18.89
C THR A 204 4.22 -9.90 19.36
N ILE A 205 4.38 -8.90 20.24
CA ILE A 205 5.70 -8.56 20.81
C ILE A 205 6.23 -9.69 21.68
N LYS A 206 5.39 -10.25 22.56
CA LYS A 206 5.78 -11.36 23.44
C LYS A 206 6.23 -12.58 22.65
N GLU A 207 5.52 -12.95 21.59
CA GLU A 207 5.88 -14.06 20.71
C GLU A 207 7.21 -13.79 20.00
N LYS A 208 7.36 -12.60 19.41
CA LYS A 208 8.59 -12.21 18.70
C LYS A 208 9.84 -12.33 19.57
N TYR A 209 9.74 -11.95 20.84
CA TYR A 209 10.87 -11.92 21.78
C TYR A 209 10.84 -13.07 22.80
N LYS A 210 9.99 -14.09 22.61
CA LYS A 210 9.79 -15.18 23.58
C LYS A 210 11.09 -15.92 23.92
N HIS A 211 11.96 -16.08 22.91
CA HIS A 211 13.23 -16.79 23.02
C HIS A 211 14.43 -15.84 23.01
N THR A 212 14.20 -14.54 23.13
CA THR A 212 15.27 -13.54 23.14
C THR A 212 15.53 -13.09 24.56
N GLN A 213 16.75 -13.29 25.04
CA GLN A 213 17.15 -12.75 26.33
C GLN A 213 17.15 -11.22 26.25
N HIS A 214 16.49 -10.56 27.20
CA HIS A 214 16.51 -9.11 27.26
C HIS A 214 17.95 -8.64 27.49
N PHE A 215 18.40 -7.61 26.76
CA PHE A 215 19.77 -7.08 26.83
C PHE A 215 20.24 -6.73 28.25
N ASN A 216 19.32 -6.27 29.10
CA ASN A 216 19.59 -5.94 30.51
C ASN A 216 19.53 -7.13 31.48
N LEU A 217 19.18 -8.34 31.03
CA LEU A 217 19.08 -9.49 31.93
C LEU A 217 20.47 -9.84 32.48
N GLY A 218 20.63 -9.79 33.80
CA GLY A 218 21.90 -10.08 34.48
C GLY A 218 22.90 -8.92 34.53
N ARG A 219 22.64 -7.79 33.86
CA ARG A 219 23.48 -6.59 33.98
C ARG A 219 23.25 -5.92 35.34
N LYS A 220 24.34 -5.62 36.05
CA LYS A 220 24.31 -4.78 37.25
C LYS A 220 24.90 -3.41 36.91
N HIS A 221 24.30 -2.36 37.44
CA HIS A 221 24.92 -1.03 37.39
C HIS A 221 26.22 -1.02 38.20
N SER A 222 27.18 -0.19 37.82
CA SER A 222 28.37 0.07 38.64
C SER A 222 27.97 0.65 39.99
N ASP A 223 28.83 0.48 41.00
CA ASP A 223 28.58 1.04 42.34
C ASP A 223 28.48 2.56 42.31
N GLU A 224 29.30 3.22 41.50
CA GLU A 224 29.22 4.66 41.24
C GLU A 224 27.86 5.08 40.66
N THR A 225 27.36 4.37 39.65
CA THR A 225 26.03 4.63 39.06
C THR A 225 24.91 4.41 40.08
N ARG A 226 25.04 3.39 40.94
CA ARG A 226 24.09 3.13 42.04
C ARG A 226 24.09 4.27 43.06
N ILE A 227 25.26 4.82 43.39
CA ILE A 227 25.38 5.96 44.30
C ILE A 227 24.73 7.19 43.68
N LEU A 228 25.00 7.49 42.41
CA LEU A 228 24.40 8.63 41.70
C LEU A 228 22.85 8.53 41.66
N TYR A 229 22.31 7.36 41.33
CA TYR A 229 20.86 7.12 41.38
C TYR A 229 20.28 7.22 42.80
N SER A 230 21.06 6.91 43.84
CA SER A 230 20.64 7.08 45.24
C SER A 230 20.57 8.55 45.62
N LEU A 231 21.55 9.35 45.21
CA LEU A 231 21.62 10.79 45.48
C LEU A 231 20.47 11.54 44.81
N THR A 232 20.22 11.30 43.53
CA THR A 232 19.12 11.91 42.76
C THR A 232 17.71 11.59 43.27
N ARG A 233 17.57 10.60 44.15
CA ARG A 233 16.27 10.20 44.75
C ARG A 233 16.07 10.74 46.16
N LYS A 234 17.04 11.47 46.70
CA LYS A 234 17.00 12.08 48.03
C LYS A 234 16.92 13.59 47.92
N GLY A 235 16.35 14.23 48.93
CA GLY A 235 16.27 15.68 49.01
C GLY A 235 15.27 16.28 48.03
N GLU A 236 15.28 17.62 47.98
CA GLU A 236 14.30 18.46 47.30
C GLU A 236 14.29 18.31 45.77
N ASP A 237 15.42 17.86 45.19
CA ASP A 237 15.55 17.64 43.74
C ASP A 237 14.78 16.41 43.24
N ASN A 238 14.36 15.50 44.12
CA ASN A 238 13.50 14.39 43.73
C ASN A 238 12.11 14.95 43.39
N PRO A 239 11.56 14.74 42.18
CA PRO A 239 10.23 15.24 41.80
C PRO A 239 9.08 14.78 42.71
N ASN A 240 9.31 13.71 43.48
CA ASN A 240 8.37 13.18 44.45
C ASN A 240 8.68 13.59 45.90
N TRP A 241 9.67 14.47 46.13
CA TRP A 241 9.97 15.05 47.44
C TRP A 241 8.82 15.95 47.91
N GLY A 242 8.49 15.89 49.20
CA GLY A 242 7.34 16.61 49.76
C GLY A 242 5.96 16.13 49.27
N ASN A 243 5.90 15.17 48.34
CA ASN A 243 4.64 14.67 47.77
C ASN A 243 3.92 13.67 48.70
N GLY A 244 4.50 13.36 49.87
CA GLY A 244 3.96 12.39 50.84
C GLY A 244 2.52 12.71 51.26
N ASP A 245 2.22 13.99 51.54
CA ASP A 245 0.88 14.41 51.95
C ASP A 245 -0.16 14.37 50.82
N LYS A 246 0.30 14.49 49.57
CA LYS A 246 -0.55 14.41 48.38
C LYS A 246 -0.93 12.97 48.03
N ILE A 247 -0.20 11.97 48.54
CA ILE A 247 -0.40 10.54 48.21
C ILE A 247 -0.60 9.65 49.45
N LYS A 248 -0.80 10.22 50.65
CA LYS A 248 -1.12 9.46 51.88
C LYS A 248 -2.62 9.21 52.03
N GLY A 249 -2.96 8.19 52.82
CA GLY A 249 -4.36 7.83 53.11
C GLY A 249 -5.13 7.52 51.83
N GLU A 250 -6.36 8.03 51.73
CA GLU A 250 -7.29 7.80 50.61
C GLU A 250 -6.79 8.31 49.26
N LYS A 251 -5.88 9.29 49.25
CA LYS A 251 -5.27 9.82 48.02
C LYS A 251 -4.26 8.86 47.41
N ASN A 252 -3.84 7.83 48.15
CA ASN A 252 -2.97 6.80 47.60
C ASN A 252 -3.75 5.99 46.55
N PRO A 253 -3.24 5.85 45.30
CA PRO A 253 -3.89 5.03 44.27
C PRO A 253 -4.12 3.56 44.66
N MET A 254 -3.43 3.10 45.70
CA MET A 254 -3.53 1.75 46.28
C MET A 254 -4.35 1.69 47.58
N TYR A 255 -4.92 2.80 48.06
CA TYR A 255 -5.78 2.79 49.23
C TYR A 255 -7.01 1.91 49.01
N GLY A 256 -7.35 1.08 50.00
CA GLY A 256 -8.47 0.13 49.93
C GLY A 256 -8.27 -1.07 48.98
N LYS A 257 -7.23 -1.09 48.13
CA LYS A 257 -6.97 -2.20 47.22
C LYS A 257 -6.26 -3.35 47.95
N LYS A 258 -6.81 -4.57 47.83
CA LYS A 258 -6.17 -5.79 48.33
C LYS A 258 -5.46 -6.52 47.18
N HIS A 259 -4.24 -7.00 47.45
CA HIS A 259 -3.56 -7.90 46.52
C HIS A 259 -4.36 -9.20 46.33
N SER A 260 -4.28 -9.80 45.14
CA SER A 260 -4.82 -11.15 44.90
C SER A 260 -4.21 -12.17 45.85
N GLU A 261 -4.93 -13.25 46.12
CA GLU A 261 -4.45 -14.31 47.01
C GLU A 261 -3.14 -14.93 46.53
N GLU A 262 -3.02 -15.16 45.22
CA GLU A 262 -1.78 -15.63 44.60
C GLU A 262 -0.60 -14.70 44.88
N THR A 263 -0.82 -13.38 44.78
CA THR A 263 0.22 -12.39 45.05
C THR A 263 0.59 -12.36 46.54
N ARG A 264 -0.41 -12.45 47.43
CA ARG A 264 -0.18 -12.54 48.89
C ARG A 264 0.64 -13.78 49.24
N LYS A 265 0.35 -14.93 48.63
CA LYS A 265 1.11 -16.17 48.83
C LYS A 265 2.58 -16.01 48.41
N LYS A 266 2.82 -15.46 47.21
CA LYS A 266 4.20 -15.18 46.72
C LYS A 266 4.98 -14.23 47.64
N MET A 267 4.33 -13.20 48.18
CA MET A 267 4.96 -12.28 49.13
C MET A 267 5.28 -12.98 50.46
N SER A 268 4.36 -13.81 50.97
CA SER A 268 4.54 -14.59 52.20
C SER A 268 5.71 -15.57 52.08
N GLU A 269 5.79 -16.33 50.99
CA GLU A 269 6.89 -17.28 50.73
C GLU A 269 8.25 -16.57 50.69
N ARG A 270 8.35 -15.41 50.01
CA ARG A 270 9.59 -14.62 49.99
C ARG A 270 9.96 -14.06 51.36
N ALA A 271 8.97 -13.67 52.18
CA ALA A 271 9.21 -13.12 53.50
C ALA A 271 9.83 -14.16 54.46
N LYS A 272 9.44 -15.44 54.36
CA LYS A 272 9.96 -16.53 55.20
C LYS A 272 11.49 -16.67 55.14
N ASN A 273 12.05 -16.46 53.94
CA ASN A 273 13.48 -16.63 53.68
C ASN A 273 14.29 -15.34 53.85
N LYS A 274 13.63 -14.21 54.14
CA LYS A 274 14.32 -12.93 54.30
C LYS A 274 15.13 -12.94 55.61
N ARG A 275 16.40 -12.60 55.49
CA ARG A 275 17.33 -12.42 56.61
C ARG A 275 18.02 -11.07 56.47
N PHE A 276 18.22 -10.39 57.58
CA PHE A 276 18.82 -9.07 57.65
C PHE A 276 20.17 -9.15 58.37
N ASN A 277 21.15 -8.37 57.92
CA ASN A 277 22.40 -8.19 58.66
C ASN A 277 22.09 -7.31 59.87
N CYS A 278 22.24 -7.86 61.06
CA CYS A 278 22.03 -7.18 62.33
C CYS A 278 23.28 -7.30 63.19
N MET A 279 23.48 -6.34 64.09
CA MET A 279 24.57 -6.39 65.07
C MET A 279 23.99 -6.71 66.45
N CYS A 280 24.52 -7.74 67.10
CA CYS A 280 24.09 -8.13 68.44
C CYS A 280 24.50 -7.05 69.45
N LYS A 281 23.54 -6.52 70.22
CA LYS A 281 23.82 -5.49 71.23
C LYS A 281 24.68 -6.02 72.39
N LYS A 282 24.54 -7.31 72.74
CA LYS A 282 25.26 -7.96 73.84
C LYS A 282 26.72 -8.29 73.49
N CYS A 283 26.96 -9.04 72.41
CA CYS A 283 28.31 -9.49 72.04
C CYS A 283 28.95 -8.71 70.89
N LYS A 284 28.28 -7.68 70.36
CA LYS A 284 28.74 -6.83 69.24
C LYS A 284 29.04 -7.57 67.93
N ARG A 285 28.77 -8.88 67.84
CA ARG A 285 28.95 -9.68 66.62
C ARG A 285 27.81 -9.46 65.62
N ASN A 286 28.15 -9.49 64.34
CA ASN A 286 27.18 -9.49 63.24
C ASN A 286 26.47 -10.84 63.15
N PHE A 287 25.16 -10.83 62.91
CA PHE A 287 24.35 -12.03 62.72
C PHE A 287 23.20 -11.79 61.73
N LYS A 288 22.57 -12.87 61.29
CA LYS A 288 21.45 -12.84 60.35
C LYS A 288 20.10 -12.90 61.09
N GLY A 289 19.52 -11.74 61.37
CA GLY A 289 18.22 -11.63 62.05
C GLY A 289 17.02 -11.89 61.11
N ARG A 290 15.88 -12.32 61.67
CA ARG A 290 14.60 -12.40 60.93
C ARG A 290 14.00 -11.02 60.64
N ALA A 291 14.25 -10.05 61.52
CA ALA A 291 13.86 -8.66 61.34
C ALA A 291 15.11 -7.76 61.33
N TRP A 292 15.03 -6.63 60.64
CA TRP A 292 16.13 -5.66 60.51
C TRP A 292 16.55 -5.04 61.85
N ASN A 293 15.66 -5.05 62.84
CA ASN A 293 15.88 -4.53 64.19
C ASN A 293 16.22 -5.65 65.22
N SER A 294 16.53 -6.87 64.77
CA SER A 294 16.92 -7.95 65.69
C SER A 294 18.14 -7.54 66.51
N SER A 295 18.03 -7.52 67.84
CA SER A 295 19.05 -6.96 68.73
C SER A 295 19.95 -8.00 69.40
N THR A 296 19.57 -9.28 69.38
CA THR A 296 20.26 -10.35 70.09
C THR A 296 20.46 -11.55 69.17
N CYS A 297 21.69 -12.04 69.04
CA CYS A 297 21.99 -13.25 68.26
C CYS A 297 21.61 -14.51 69.06
N ASP A 298 21.47 -15.65 68.37
CA ASP A 298 21.01 -16.90 68.99
C ASP A 298 21.91 -17.39 70.13
N ASN A 299 23.23 -17.11 70.08
CA ASN A 299 24.17 -17.44 71.15
C ASN A 299 24.10 -16.52 72.38
N CYS A 300 23.36 -15.42 72.30
CA CYS A 300 23.19 -14.46 73.40
C CYS A 300 21.73 -14.34 73.84
N LYS A 301 20.85 -15.19 73.29
CA LYS A 301 19.46 -15.31 73.71
C LYS A 301 19.37 -16.01 75.05
#